data_AF-A0A1C5PN86-F1
#
_entry.id   AF-A0A1C5PN86-F1
#
_cell.length_a   1.000
_cell.length_b   1.000
_cell.length_c   1.000
_cell.angle_alpha   90.00
_cell.angle_beta   90.00
_cell.angle_gamma   90.00
#
_symmetry.space_group_name_H-M   'P 1'
#
loop_
_entity.id
_entity.type
_entity.pdbx_description
1 polymer ?
#
loop_
_entity_poly.entity_id
_entity_poly.type
_entity_poly.pdbx_seq_one_letter_code
_entity_poly.pdbx_strand_id
1 'polypeptide(L)'
;MDDDGIYHMRPDCLQQYAHYTTGYDDVFRAAVNKASYGEITVDVHQSQIFWVDLDGDKSKDEGEEFIIWSWKGDYMNLGAGAETGIYQVKDGEFDEYGNYIMENGEYSYLYAEVNREMTLELYHDSNGDGIFSDDEQLYKHEPDELQWWITGFDQLVQNVKAEDLQAVTTIDFSSFGENKDIMLDSFREFNAGEVEWDIPEKDSGSYIVTLTW
;
A
#
# COMPACT_ATOMS: atom_id res chain seq x y z
N MET A 1 -10.94 13.67 -9.26
CA MET A 1 -11.88 12.90 -10.09
C MET A 1 -11.33 12.94 -11.49
N ASP A 2 -11.05 11.78 -12.06
CA ASP A 2 -10.63 11.64 -13.45
C ASP A 2 -11.85 11.74 -14.41
N ASP A 3 -11.61 11.48 -15.70
CA ASP A 3 -12.64 11.53 -16.74
C ASP A 3 -13.69 10.40 -16.60
N ASP A 4 -13.35 9.32 -15.90
CA ASP A 4 -14.20 8.15 -15.67
C ASP A 4 -15.00 8.25 -14.35
N GLY A 5 -14.81 9.32 -13.58
CA GLY A 5 -15.55 9.56 -12.33
C GLY A 5 -14.86 9.00 -11.09
N ILE A 6 -13.65 8.48 -11.22
CA ILE A 6 -12.87 7.88 -10.14
C ILE A 6 -12.19 8.98 -9.35
N TYR A 7 -12.38 8.97 -8.03
CA TYR A 7 -11.72 9.92 -7.15
C TYR A 7 -10.30 9.44 -6.85
N HIS A 8 -9.33 10.34 -7.00
CA HIS A 8 -7.94 10.12 -6.62
C HIS A 8 -7.53 11.25 -5.67
N MET A 9 -6.91 10.88 -4.56
CA MET A 9 -6.25 11.82 -3.68
C MET A 9 -4.91 12.23 -4.30
N ARG A 10 -4.56 13.51 -4.15
CA ARG A 10 -3.29 14.01 -4.68
C ARG A 10 -2.15 13.71 -3.69
N PRO A 11 -0.93 13.47 -4.19
CA PRO A 11 0.25 13.29 -3.33
C PRO A 11 0.53 14.45 -2.38
N ASP A 12 0.07 15.67 -2.69
CA ASP A 12 0.26 16.89 -1.89
C ASP A 12 -0.86 17.16 -0.86
N CYS A 13 -1.64 16.14 -0.51
CA CYS A 13 -2.76 16.30 0.42
C CYS A 13 -2.34 16.25 1.91
N LEU A 14 -3.27 16.60 2.81
CA LEU A 14 -3.05 16.59 4.26
C LEU A 14 -2.57 15.24 4.80
N GLN A 15 -2.87 14.14 4.10
CA GLN A 15 -2.41 12.80 4.47
C GLN A 15 -0.89 12.68 4.46
N GLN A 16 -0.19 13.49 3.65
CA GLN A 16 1.28 13.61 3.67
C GLN A 16 1.82 13.97 5.07
N TYR A 17 1.03 14.68 5.88
CA TYR A 17 1.37 15.08 7.25
C TYR A 17 0.67 14.25 8.32
N ALA A 18 -0.33 13.46 7.94
CA ALA A 18 -1.15 12.71 8.88
C ALA A 18 -0.53 11.35 9.28
N HIS A 19 0.42 10.84 8.49
CA HIS A 19 1.12 9.55 8.68
C HIS A 19 0.16 8.35 8.77
N TYR A 20 0.63 7.15 8.40
CA TYR A 20 -0.17 5.92 8.50
C TYR A 20 0.27 5.13 9.75
N THR A 21 -0.68 4.62 10.54
CA THR A 21 -0.39 3.94 11.82
C THR A 21 -1.29 2.72 11.99
N THR A 22 -0.83 1.66 12.66
CA THR A 22 -1.65 0.49 13.00
C THR A 22 -2.92 0.86 13.77
N GLY A 23 -2.84 1.90 14.62
CA GLY A 23 -4.00 2.45 15.31
C GLY A 23 -5.03 3.11 14.39
N TYR A 24 -4.62 3.64 13.23
CA TYR A 24 -5.53 4.14 12.20
C TYR A 24 -6.34 2.98 11.62
N ASP A 25 -5.73 1.84 11.30
CA ASP A 25 -6.44 0.68 10.74
C ASP A 25 -7.40 0.06 11.72
N ASP A 26 -7.01 -0.09 12.99
CA ASP A 26 -7.90 -0.63 14.01
C ASP A 26 -9.13 0.26 14.19
N VAL A 27 -8.92 1.58 14.25
CA VAL A 27 -10.02 2.54 14.36
C VAL A 27 -10.84 2.57 13.08
N PHE A 28 -10.21 2.50 11.90
CA PHE A 28 -10.86 2.54 10.60
C PHE A 28 -11.70 1.27 10.36
N ARG A 29 -11.11 0.09 10.51
CA ARG A 29 -11.81 -1.20 10.44
C ARG A 29 -12.94 -1.26 11.46
N ALA A 30 -12.70 -0.85 12.71
CA ALA A 30 -13.75 -0.85 13.73
C ALA A 30 -14.87 0.15 13.43
N ALA A 31 -14.54 1.35 12.94
CA ALA A 31 -15.52 2.37 12.61
C ALA A 31 -16.37 1.95 11.42
N VAL A 32 -15.75 1.45 10.34
CA VAL A 32 -16.44 0.96 9.14
C VAL A 32 -17.34 -0.23 9.48
N ASN A 33 -16.79 -1.29 10.09
CA ASN A 33 -17.55 -2.49 10.42
C ASN A 33 -18.70 -2.21 11.40
N LYS A 34 -18.48 -1.31 12.38
CA LYS A 34 -19.53 -0.96 13.35
C LYS A 34 -20.60 -0.05 12.76
N ALA A 35 -20.22 0.89 11.89
CA ALA A 35 -21.16 1.80 11.24
C ALA A 35 -22.03 1.07 10.20
N SER A 36 -21.49 0.06 9.53
CA SER A 36 -22.19 -0.75 8.52
C SER A 36 -22.90 -1.98 9.08
N TYR A 37 -22.78 -2.26 10.38
CA TYR A 37 -23.21 -3.55 10.95
C TYR A 37 -22.57 -4.78 10.26
N GLY A 38 -21.41 -4.61 9.65
CA GLY A 38 -20.69 -5.64 8.88
C GLY A 38 -21.19 -5.82 7.44
N GLU A 39 -22.08 -4.96 6.94
CA GLU A 39 -22.55 -4.98 5.54
C GLU A 39 -21.46 -4.51 4.56
N ILE A 40 -20.52 -3.69 5.03
CA ILE A 40 -19.33 -3.26 4.28
C ILE A 40 -18.10 -3.52 5.13
N THR A 41 -16.99 -3.86 4.48
CA THR A 41 -15.73 -4.19 5.16
C THR A 41 -14.53 -3.56 4.47
N VAL A 42 -13.46 -3.41 5.23
CA VAL A 42 -12.14 -2.96 4.75
C VAL A 42 -11.13 -4.05 5.06
N ASP A 43 -10.25 -4.31 4.11
CA ASP A 43 -9.05 -5.10 4.30
C ASP A 43 -7.77 -4.27 4.15
N VAL A 44 -6.74 -4.66 4.91
CA VAL A 44 -5.47 -3.95 5.07
C VAL A 44 -4.33 -4.95 4.97
N HIS A 45 -3.37 -4.66 4.08
CA HIS A 45 -2.15 -5.40 3.87
C HIS A 45 -0.99 -4.52 4.29
N GLN A 46 -0.24 -5.04 5.25
CA GLN A 46 0.98 -4.44 5.72
C GLN A 46 2.13 -5.34 5.29
N SER A 47 3.03 -4.84 4.45
CA SER A 47 4.22 -5.59 4.07
C SER A 47 5.13 -5.80 5.28
N GLN A 48 6.07 -6.73 5.15
CA GLN A 48 7.17 -6.78 6.10
C GLN A 48 7.96 -5.46 6.04
N ILE A 49 8.40 -4.98 7.20
CA ILE A 49 9.36 -3.87 7.26
C ILE A 49 10.66 -4.37 6.69
N PHE A 50 11.21 -3.64 5.72
CA PHE A 50 12.46 -4.00 5.07
C PHE A 50 13.50 -2.92 5.28
N TRP A 51 14.69 -3.35 5.67
CA TRP A 51 15.82 -2.49 5.98
C TRP A 51 16.76 -2.35 4.78
N VAL A 52 17.26 -1.15 4.53
CA VAL A 52 18.08 -0.81 3.37
C VAL A 52 19.38 -0.11 3.82
N ASP A 53 20.52 -0.70 3.45
CA ASP A 53 21.87 -0.18 3.73
C ASP A 53 22.32 0.84 2.67
N LEU A 54 21.76 2.05 2.66
CA LEU A 54 22.05 3.03 1.60
C LEU A 54 23.54 3.44 1.52
N ASP A 55 24.28 3.38 2.64
CA ASP A 55 25.67 3.84 2.73
C ASP A 55 26.71 2.72 2.61
N GLY A 56 26.29 1.44 2.62
CA GLY A 56 27.15 0.27 2.45
C GLY A 56 28.10 -0.02 3.62
N ASP A 57 27.94 0.69 4.74
CA ASP A 57 28.66 0.43 5.98
C ASP A 57 27.80 -0.40 6.94
N LYS A 58 28.08 -1.71 6.95
CA LYS A 58 27.42 -2.70 7.81
C LYS A 58 27.65 -2.48 9.31
N SER A 59 28.45 -1.49 9.70
CA SER A 59 28.63 -1.11 11.10
C SER A 59 27.55 -0.10 11.53
N LYS A 60 26.33 -0.63 11.72
CA LYS A 60 25.25 -0.11 12.58
C LYS A 60 25.30 1.41 12.85
N ASP A 61 24.46 2.16 12.14
CA ASP A 61 23.62 3.27 12.63
C ASP A 61 23.00 4.12 11.47
N GLU A 62 23.21 3.77 10.18
CA GLU A 62 22.83 4.64 9.02
C GLU A 62 21.91 3.99 7.96
N GLY A 63 21.32 2.81 8.21
CA GLY A 63 20.35 2.23 7.26
C GLY A 63 18.93 2.74 7.48
N GLU A 64 18.12 2.73 6.42
CA GLU A 64 16.74 3.21 6.43
C GLU A 64 15.75 2.05 6.42
N GLU A 65 14.66 2.17 7.17
CA GLU A 65 13.58 1.20 7.22
C GLU A 65 12.40 1.68 6.39
N PHE A 66 11.79 0.75 5.65
CA PHE A 66 10.63 1.03 4.81
C PHE A 66 9.51 0.02 5.06
N ILE A 67 8.28 0.48 4.82
CA ILE A 67 7.09 -0.34 4.85
C ILE A 67 6.15 0.04 3.71
N ILE A 68 5.50 -0.95 3.12
CA ILE A 68 4.40 -0.75 2.18
C ILE A 68 3.10 -1.05 2.90
N TRP A 69 2.17 -0.11 2.79
CA TRP A 69 0.84 -0.23 3.35
C TRP A 69 -0.19 -0.15 2.25
N SER A 70 -1.12 -1.10 2.22
CA SER A 70 -2.22 -1.11 1.26
C SER A 70 -3.54 -1.36 1.97
N TRP A 71 -4.63 -0.80 1.46
CA TRP A 71 -5.97 -1.18 1.88
C TRP A 71 -6.93 -1.23 0.69
N LYS A 72 -7.99 -2.02 0.82
CA LYS A 72 -9.12 -2.07 -0.11
C LYS A 72 -10.44 -2.22 0.64
N GLY A 73 -11.53 -1.73 0.09
CA GLY A 73 -12.85 -1.84 0.71
C GLY A 73 -13.79 -0.72 0.30
N ASP A 74 -14.93 -0.65 0.99
CA ASP A 74 -15.84 0.47 0.83
C ASP A 74 -15.48 1.60 1.80
N TYR A 75 -15.00 2.71 1.25
CA TYR A 75 -14.81 3.93 2.02
C TYR A 75 -16.13 4.69 2.04
N MET A 76 -16.87 4.58 3.16
CA MET A 76 -18.19 5.19 3.34
C MET A 76 -18.34 6.57 2.66
N ASN A 77 -19.25 6.66 1.69
CA ASN A 77 -19.55 7.83 0.82
C ASN A 77 -18.58 8.12 -0.34
N LEU A 78 -17.42 7.46 -0.41
CA LEU A 78 -16.51 7.46 -1.56
C LEU A 78 -16.63 6.17 -2.39
N GLY A 79 -17.19 5.10 -1.81
CA GLY A 79 -17.46 3.84 -2.49
C GLY A 79 -16.29 2.86 -2.46
N ALA A 80 -16.34 1.86 -3.34
CA ALA A 80 -15.31 0.86 -3.51
C ALA A 80 -13.99 1.55 -3.88
N GLY A 81 -12.95 1.29 -3.10
CA GLY A 81 -11.66 1.91 -3.31
C GLY A 81 -10.52 1.06 -2.82
N ALA A 82 -9.33 1.46 -3.25
CA ALA A 82 -8.09 0.93 -2.76
C ALA A 82 -7.03 2.03 -2.68
N GLU A 83 -6.02 1.77 -1.85
CA GLU A 83 -4.85 2.62 -1.72
C GLU A 83 -3.60 1.77 -1.50
N THR A 84 -2.47 2.30 -1.91
CA THR A 84 -1.15 1.76 -1.56
C THR A 84 -0.17 2.90 -1.35
N GLY A 85 0.64 2.84 -0.30
CA GLY A 85 1.71 3.79 -0.06
C GLY A 85 2.99 3.10 0.37
N ILE A 86 4.13 3.71 0.03
CA ILE A 86 5.45 3.34 0.51
C ILE A 86 5.93 4.40 1.49
N TYR A 87 6.37 3.96 2.66
CA TYR A 87 6.68 4.83 3.77
C TYR A 87 8.05 4.52 4.35
N GLN A 88 8.81 5.57 4.68
CA GLN A 88 10.03 5.46 5.46
C GLN A 88 9.67 5.49 6.95
N VAL A 89 10.22 4.56 7.73
CA VAL A 89 10.05 4.45 9.19
C VAL A 89 11.16 5.23 9.90
N LYS A 90 10.83 5.99 10.95
CA LYS A 90 11.80 6.71 11.81
C LYS A 90 11.57 6.37 13.29
N ASP A 91 12.64 6.00 14.01
CA ASP A 91 12.83 5.80 15.48
C ASP A 91 11.75 5.08 16.31
N GLY A 92 11.98 3.81 16.70
CA GLY A 92 11.09 2.99 17.54
C GLY A 92 11.58 1.54 17.83
N GLU A 93 10.91 0.83 18.74
CA GLU A 93 11.10 -0.56 19.16
C GLU A 93 10.00 -1.49 18.58
N PHE A 94 10.11 -2.81 18.71
CA PHE A 94 9.06 -3.77 18.31
C PHE A 94 8.41 -4.44 19.53
N ASP A 95 7.12 -4.73 19.46
CA ASP A 95 6.34 -5.45 20.47
C ASP A 95 6.40 -6.97 20.29
N GLU A 96 5.81 -7.71 21.25
CA GLU A 96 5.82 -9.18 21.26
C GLU A 96 4.99 -9.83 20.14
N TYR A 97 4.20 -9.05 19.40
CA TYR A 97 3.36 -9.48 18.29
C TYR A 97 3.91 -9.04 16.92
N GLY A 98 5.07 -8.37 16.90
CA GLY A 98 5.70 -7.87 15.67
C GLY A 98 5.24 -6.47 15.25
N ASN A 99 4.51 -5.74 16.10
CA ASN A 99 4.11 -4.36 15.83
C ASN A 99 5.23 -3.39 16.27
N TYR A 100 5.44 -2.32 15.51
CA TYR A 100 6.42 -1.28 15.86
C TYR A 100 5.85 -0.27 16.88
N ILE A 101 6.50 -0.09 18.03
CA ILE A 101 6.21 0.81 19.17
C ILE A 101 7.30 1.88 19.28
N MET A 102 6.99 3.17 19.26
CA MET A 102 8.03 4.21 19.41
C MET A 102 8.26 4.67 20.87
N GLU A 103 9.38 5.37 21.13
CA GLU A 103 9.90 5.78 22.46
C GLU A 103 8.91 6.56 23.36
N ASN A 104 7.86 7.16 22.79
CA ASN A 104 6.81 7.90 23.50
C ASN A 104 5.50 7.11 23.71
N GLY A 105 5.44 5.85 23.28
CA GLY A 105 4.23 5.01 23.35
C GLY A 105 3.13 5.36 22.33
N GLU A 106 3.45 6.20 21.33
CA GLU A 106 2.56 6.52 20.20
C GLU A 106 3.14 5.96 18.90
N TYR A 107 2.27 5.55 17.97
CA TYR A 107 2.63 4.80 16.76
C TYR A 107 3.05 5.74 15.60
N SER A 108 4.28 5.51 15.09
CA SER A 108 4.93 5.89 13.81
C SER A 108 4.83 7.30 13.19
N TYR A 109 5.98 7.95 12.97
CA TYR A 109 6.15 9.06 12.00
C TYR A 109 6.59 8.50 10.64
N LEU A 110 5.65 7.97 9.85
CA LEU A 110 5.89 7.53 8.47
C LEU A 110 5.98 8.73 7.52
N TYR A 111 7.15 8.97 6.92
CA TYR A 111 7.34 10.10 6.00
C TYR A 111 7.11 9.73 4.52
N ALA A 112 6.31 10.56 3.87
CA ALA A 112 6.02 10.57 2.45
C ALA A 112 7.13 11.31 1.66
N GLU A 113 8.30 10.70 1.49
CA GLU A 113 9.41 11.32 0.70
C GLU A 113 9.75 10.55 -0.59
N VAL A 114 9.21 9.35 -0.75
CA VAL A 114 9.65 8.37 -1.73
C VAL A 114 8.64 8.33 -2.88
N ASN A 115 8.62 9.36 -3.74
CA ASN A 115 7.72 9.39 -4.90
C ASN A 115 8.18 8.38 -5.96
N ARG A 116 7.35 7.42 -6.35
CA ARG A 116 7.68 6.33 -7.28
C ARG A 116 6.66 6.22 -8.40
N GLU A 117 7.03 5.61 -9.52
CA GLU A 117 6.03 5.24 -10.51
C GLU A 117 5.20 4.09 -9.91
N MET A 118 3.89 4.31 -9.79
CA MET A 118 2.95 3.35 -9.23
C MET A 118 1.72 3.25 -10.13
N THR A 119 1.15 2.06 -10.22
CA THR A 119 -0.17 1.85 -10.81
C THR A 119 -1.09 1.19 -9.80
N LEU A 120 -2.39 1.48 -9.88
CA LEU A 120 -3.39 0.88 -9.01
C LEU A 120 -4.61 0.49 -9.82
N GLU A 121 -5.00 -0.76 -9.72
CA GLU A 121 -6.20 -1.33 -10.31
C GLU A 121 -7.09 -1.90 -9.21
N LEU A 122 -8.40 -1.76 -9.40
CA LEU A 122 -9.39 -2.36 -8.51
C LEU A 122 -10.41 -3.14 -9.33
N TYR A 123 -10.65 -4.37 -8.90
CA TYR A 123 -11.62 -5.29 -9.47
C TYR A 123 -12.70 -5.59 -8.45
N HIS A 124 -13.93 -5.83 -8.91
CA HIS A 124 -15.06 -6.20 -8.05
C HIS A 124 -15.75 -7.44 -8.59
N ASP A 125 -15.72 -8.52 -7.81
CA ASP A 125 -16.45 -9.77 -8.08
C ASP A 125 -17.95 -9.54 -7.85
N SER A 126 -18.58 -8.88 -8.81
CA SER A 126 -20.01 -8.59 -8.78
C SER A 126 -20.89 -9.83 -8.88
N ASN A 127 -20.30 -10.97 -9.26
CA ASN A 127 -21.00 -12.20 -9.58
C ASN A 127 -20.91 -13.24 -8.43
N GLY A 128 -19.90 -13.11 -7.56
CA GLY A 128 -19.68 -13.89 -6.35
C GLY A 128 -19.03 -15.26 -6.59
N ASP A 129 -18.28 -15.45 -7.69
CA ASP A 129 -17.60 -16.71 -8.02
C ASP A 129 -16.14 -16.78 -7.57
N GLY A 130 -15.60 -15.67 -7.04
CA GLY A 130 -14.23 -15.53 -6.56
C GLY A 130 -13.19 -15.46 -7.67
N ILE A 131 -13.60 -15.20 -8.92
CA ILE A 131 -12.71 -15.09 -10.07
C ILE A 131 -12.73 -13.64 -10.56
N PHE A 132 -11.58 -12.98 -10.52
CA PHE A 132 -11.44 -11.62 -11.03
C PHE A 132 -10.98 -11.64 -12.49
N SER A 133 -11.63 -10.83 -13.33
CA SER A 133 -11.33 -10.70 -14.75
C SER A 133 -11.31 -9.24 -15.21
N ASP A 134 -10.73 -8.97 -16.38
CA ASP A 134 -10.68 -7.62 -16.98
C ASP A 134 -12.08 -6.98 -17.13
N ASP A 135 -13.13 -7.79 -17.31
CA ASP A 135 -14.51 -7.31 -17.42
C ASP A 135 -15.10 -6.81 -16.07
N GLU A 136 -14.42 -7.12 -14.95
CA GLU A 136 -14.79 -6.73 -13.58
C GLU A 136 -13.90 -5.61 -13.03
N GLN A 137 -13.00 -5.07 -13.85
CA GLN A 137 -12.17 -3.92 -13.49
C GLN A 137 -13.06 -2.68 -13.30
N LEU A 138 -13.02 -2.10 -12.10
CA LEU A 138 -13.68 -0.83 -11.80
C LEU A 138 -12.89 0.34 -12.39
N TYR A 139 -11.57 0.32 -12.18
CA TYR A 139 -10.67 1.33 -12.71
C TYR A 139 -9.24 0.85 -12.80
N LYS A 140 -8.45 1.58 -13.60
CA LYS A 140 -7.00 1.50 -13.67
C LYS A 140 -6.42 2.91 -13.58
N HIS A 141 -5.68 3.19 -12.51
CA HIS A 141 -5.02 4.46 -12.29
C HIS A 141 -3.52 4.34 -12.60
N GLU A 142 -3.08 5.08 -13.62
CA GLU A 142 -1.68 5.11 -14.10
C GLU A 142 -1.23 6.58 -14.24
N PRO A 143 -0.93 7.27 -13.13
CA PRO A 143 -0.50 8.65 -13.18
C PRO A 143 0.91 8.76 -13.79
N ASP A 144 1.12 9.76 -14.66
CA ASP A 144 2.46 10.12 -15.17
C ASP A 144 3.37 10.72 -14.09
N GLU A 145 2.77 11.21 -13.00
CA GLU A 145 3.48 11.83 -11.87
C GLU A 145 3.91 10.76 -10.86
N LEU A 146 5.06 10.96 -10.23
CA LEU A 146 5.54 10.06 -9.18
C LEU A 146 4.64 10.11 -7.93
N GLN A 147 4.28 8.95 -7.40
CA GLN A 147 3.40 8.71 -6.26
C GLN A 147 4.18 8.11 -5.09
N TRP A 148 4.11 8.70 -3.90
CA TRP A 148 4.45 7.97 -2.66
C TRP A 148 3.23 7.21 -2.11
N TRP A 149 2.04 7.60 -2.55
CA TRP A 149 0.75 7.04 -2.20
C TRP A 149 -0.20 7.19 -3.39
N ILE A 150 -0.72 6.05 -3.84
CA ILE A 150 -1.65 5.94 -4.96
C ILE A 150 -3.01 5.51 -4.43
N THR A 151 -4.08 6.12 -4.94
CA THR A 151 -5.44 5.90 -4.46
C THR A 151 -6.43 5.85 -5.61
N GLY A 152 -7.57 5.20 -5.42
CA GLY A 152 -8.70 5.26 -6.34
C GLY A 152 -10.00 4.88 -5.63
N PHE A 153 -11.08 5.58 -5.97
CA PHE A 153 -12.41 5.32 -5.41
C PHE A 153 -13.50 5.48 -6.46
N ASP A 154 -14.26 4.43 -6.68
CA ASP A 154 -15.45 4.44 -7.53
C ASP A 154 -16.70 4.73 -6.68
N GLN A 155 -17.24 5.94 -6.83
CA GLN A 155 -18.43 6.37 -6.09
C GLN A 155 -19.71 5.64 -6.52
N LEU A 156 -19.73 5.03 -7.69
CA LEU A 156 -20.91 4.33 -8.21
C LEU A 156 -21.05 2.92 -7.64
N VAL A 157 -19.95 2.33 -7.18
CA VAL A 157 -19.93 1.01 -6.54
C VAL A 157 -19.89 1.21 -5.03
N GLN A 158 -20.98 0.86 -4.35
CA GLN A 158 -21.18 1.09 -2.93
C GLN A 158 -21.66 -0.18 -2.24
N ASN A 159 -21.47 -0.23 -0.94
CA ASN A 159 -21.80 -1.31 -0.03
C ASN A 159 -21.14 -2.65 -0.40
N VAL A 160 -19.86 -2.59 -0.79
CA VAL A 160 -19.06 -3.78 -1.09
C VAL A 160 -18.29 -4.24 0.14
N LYS A 161 -17.96 -5.53 0.15
CA LYS A 161 -17.00 -6.07 1.12
C LYS A 161 -15.63 -6.15 0.48
N ALA A 162 -14.60 -6.01 1.30
CA ALA A 162 -13.22 -6.17 0.86
C ALA A 162 -12.92 -7.58 0.31
N GLU A 163 -13.64 -8.61 0.75
CA GLU A 163 -13.50 -9.99 0.23
C GLU A 163 -13.97 -10.14 -1.23
N ASP A 164 -14.87 -9.25 -1.68
CA ASP A 164 -15.40 -9.22 -3.04
C ASP A 164 -14.58 -8.29 -3.96
N LEU A 165 -13.49 -7.71 -3.45
CA LEU A 165 -12.60 -6.83 -4.19
C LEU A 165 -11.24 -7.50 -4.41
N GLN A 166 -10.53 -7.14 -5.48
CA GLN A 166 -9.11 -7.43 -5.66
C GLN A 166 -8.39 -6.15 -6.06
N ALA A 167 -7.32 -5.83 -5.33
CA ALA A 167 -6.45 -4.71 -5.67
C ALA A 167 -5.16 -5.24 -6.30
N VAL A 168 -4.76 -4.61 -7.40
CA VAL A 168 -3.47 -4.87 -8.05
C VAL A 168 -2.68 -3.58 -8.07
N THR A 169 -1.57 -3.55 -7.34
CA THR A 169 -0.68 -2.39 -7.26
C THR A 169 0.68 -2.75 -7.84
N THR A 170 1.20 -1.91 -8.73
CA THR A 170 2.60 -2.01 -9.16
C THR A 170 3.42 -0.87 -8.56
N ILE A 171 4.69 -1.15 -8.25
CA ILE A 171 5.66 -0.15 -7.78
C ILE A 171 6.94 -0.36 -8.56
N ASP A 172 7.40 0.67 -9.28
CA ASP A 172 8.67 0.63 -10.01
C ASP A 172 9.83 1.14 -9.14
N PHE A 173 10.67 0.20 -8.72
CA PHE A 173 11.88 0.48 -7.94
C PHE A 173 12.98 1.14 -8.79
N SER A 174 12.86 1.17 -10.13
CA SER A 174 13.85 1.83 -11.00
C SER A 174 13.98 3.33 -10.71
N SER A 175 12.90 3.94 -10.22
CA SER A 175 12.82 5.35 -9.85
C SER A 175 13.62 5.72 -8.58
N PHE A 176 14.19 4.74 -7.87
CA PHE A 176 15.19 4.97 -6.80
C PHE A 176 16.59 5.33 -7.34
N GLY A 177 16.78 5.42 -8.66
CA GLY A 177 18.03 5.88 -9.27
C GLY A 177 19.19 4.94 -8.97
N GLU A 178 20.27 5.45 -8.37
CA GLU A 178 21.46 4.64 -8.02
C GLU A 178 21.15 3.58 -6.94
N ASN A 179 20.09 3.78 -6.14
CA ASN A 179 19.71 2.90 -5.04
C ASN A 179 18.70 1.80 -5.45
N LYS A 180 18.29 1.74 -6.72
CA LYS A 180 17.26 0.78 -7.19
C LYS A 180 17.60 -0.69 -6.90
N ASP A 181 18.87 -1.07 -7.06
CA ASP A 181 19.31 -2.45 -6.88
C ASP A 181 19.24 -2.85 -5.41
N ILE A 182 19.71 -1.97 -4.51
CA ILE A 182 19.70 -2.25 -3.08
C ILE A 182 18.28 -2.22 -2.50
N MET A 183 17.43 -1.30 -2.95
CA MET A 183 16.02 -1.24 -2.52
C MET A 183 15.27 -2.52 -2.93
N LEU A 184 15.41 -2.95 -4.19
CA LEU A 184 14.74 -4.16 -4.68
C LEU A 184 15.32 -5.43 -4.05
N ASP A 185 16.64 -5.51 -3.86
CA ASP A 185 17.28 -6.65 -3.21
C ASP A 185 16.83 -6.77 -1.75
N SER A 186 16.78 -5.67 -1.00
CA SER A 186 16.21 -5.65 0.36
C SER A 186 14.73 -6.05 0.34
N PHE A 187 13.90 -5.42 -0.50
CA PHE A 187 12.48 -5.74 -0.58
C PHE A 187 12.24 -7.23 -0.85
N ARG A 188 13.02 -7.81 -1.78
CA ARG A 188 12.98 -9.24 -2.13
C ARG A 188 13.38 -10.13 -0.95
N GLU A 189 14.42 -9.76 -0.20
CA GLU A 189 14.87 -10.56 0.95
C GLU A 189 13.80 -10.64 2.04
N PHE A 190 13.17 -9.50 2.36
CA PHE A 190 12.16 -9.44 3.41
C PHE A 190 10.81 -10.02 3.00
N ASN A 191 10.40 -9.91 1.73
CA ASN A 191 9.12 -10.46 1.26
C ASN A 191 9.28 -11.82 0.56
N ALA A 192 10.40 -12.51 0.78
CA ALA A 192 10.67 -13.82 0.19
C ALA A 192 9.64 -14.86 0.65
N GLY A 193 8.78 -15.31 -0.26
CA GLY A 193 7.78 -16.34 0.01
C GLY A 193 6.38 -15.81 0.34
N GLU A 194 6.20 -14.50 0.39
CA GLU A 194 4.87 -13.89 0.37
C GLU A 194 4.23 -14.13 -1.00
N VAL A 195 3.04 -14.72 -1.02
CA VAL A 195 2.39 -15.20 -2.25
C VAL A 195 1.64 -14.10 -2.98
N GLU A 196 1.31 -13.03 -2.28
CA GLU A 196 0.64 -11.83 -2.80
C GLU A 196 1.59 -10.95 -3.62
N TRP A 197 2.90 -11.10 -3.42
CA TRP A 197 3.92 -10.34 -4.13
C TRP A 197 4.51 -11.12 -5.31
N ASP A 198 4.34 -10.59 -6.52
CA ASP A 198 5.17 -10.95 -7.66
C ASP A 198 6.42 -10.08 -7.67
N ILE A 199 7.56 -10.68 -7.32
CA ILE A 199 8.85 -10.01 -7.20
C ILE A 199 9.76 -10.52 -8.32
N PRO A 200 10.32 -9.62 -9.17
CA PRO A 200 11.13 -10.04 -10.30
C PRO A 200 12.41 -10.77 -9.86
N GLU A 201 12.77 -11.82 -10.60
CA GLU A 201 14.02 -12.56 -10.39
C GLU A 201 15.23 -11.63 -10.49
N LYS A 202 16.26 -11.94 -9.70
CA LYS A 202 17.57 -11.28 -9.79
C LYS A 202 18.11 -11.48 -11.21
N ASP A 203 18.46 -10.39 -11.89
CA ASP A 203 18.92 -10.33 -13.29
C ASP A 203 17.84 -10.38 -14.40
N SER A 204 16.55 -10.33 -14.06
CA SER A 204 15.46 -10.23 -15.06
C SER A 204 15.45 -8.91 -15.84
N GLY A 205 16.11 -7.87 -15.31
CA GLY A 205 16.08 -6.51 -15.85
C GLY A 205 14.82 -5.71 -15.48
N SER A 206 13.88 -6.31 -14.75
CA SER A 206 12.70 -5.63 -14.21
C SER A 206 12.95 -5.13 -12.78
N TYR A 207 12.41 -3.95 -12.48
CA TYR A 207 12.37 -3.36 -11.14
C TYR A 207 10.93 -3.17 -10.63
N ILE A 208 9.95 -3.70 -11.37
CA ILE A 208 8.54 -3.59 -11.04
C ILE A 208 8.17 -4.76 -10.15
N VAL A 209 7.68 -4.46 -8.95
CA VAL A 209 7.02 -5.43 -8.07
C VAL A 209 5.51 -5.26 -8.16
N THR A 210 4.77 -6.35 -8.05
CA THR A 210 3.30 -6.31 -8.10
C THR A 210 2.71 -6.94 -6.85
N LEU A 211 1.84 -6.21 -6.16
CA LEU A 211 0.98 -6.74 -5.10
C LEU A 211 -0.37 -7.08 -5.71
N THR A 212 -0.82 -8.33 -5.55
CA THR A 212 -2.19 -8.77 -5.88
C THR A 212 -2.82 -9.37 -4.64
N TRP A 213 -3.92 -8.79 -4.17
CA TRP A 213 -4.55 -9.23 -2.93
C TRP A 213 -6.02 -8.89 -2.81
#